data_AF-A0A535BTZ8-F1
#
_entry.id   AF-A0A535BTZ8-F1
#
_cell.length_a   1.000
_cell.length_b   1.000
_cell.length_c   1.000
_cell.angle_alpha   90.00
_cell.angle_beta   90.00
_cell.angle_gamma   90.00
#
_symmetry.space_group_name_H-M   'P 1'
#
loop_
_entity.id
_entity.type
_entity.pdbx_description
1 polymer ?
#
loop_
_entity_poly.entity_id
_entity_poly.type
_entity_poly.pdbx_seq_one_letter_code
_entity_poly.pdbx_strand_id
1 'polypeptide(L)'
;MRVLVTGGAGFLGSNLVDALVARGDTAIALDDLSTGSRTNLKPGVTLRVADVSNEAALYQAVTGQEFEVIVHCASKTKVVESMEKPELYRRVIVDGTRNIIALARDRRARMLVNISTGGAIYGETPTCATEETNTDPPSNYGKFKLEAERLAAAAPVPTISLRLG
;
A
#
# COMPACT_ATOMS: atom_id res chain seq x y z
N MET A 1 -10.13 -16.66 -1.61
CA MET A 1 -10.29 -15.28 -2.14
C MET A 1 -9.19 -14.98 -3.13
N ARG A 2 -9.42 -14.01 -4.01
CA ARG A 2 -8.39 -13.44 -4.91
C ARG A 2 -7.95 -12.09 -4.40
N VAL A 3 -6.67 -11.95 -4.06
CA VAL A 3 -6.12 -10.77 -3.38
C VAL A 3 -4.98 -10.18 -4.20
N LEU A 4 -5.06 -8.88 -4.51
CA LEU A 4 -3.94 -8.12 -5.05
C LEU A 4 -3.17 -7.49 -3.89
N VAL A 5 -1.88 -7.79 -3.78
CA VAL A 5 -0.98 -7.21 -2.78
C VAL A 5 0.02 -6.31 -3.49
N THR A 6 -0.16 -5.00 -3.42
CA THR A 6 0.84 -4.04 -3.93
C THR A 6 2.00 -3.94 -2.93
N GLY A 7 3.23 -3.70 -3.40
CA GLY A 7 4.42 -3.83 -2.57
C GLY A 7 4.66 -5.30 -2.17
N GLY A 8 4.09 -6.23 -2.94
CA GLY A 8 4.02 -7.65 -2.62
C GLY A 8 5.38 -8.35 -2.63
N ALA A 9 6.41 -7.74 -3.22
CA ALA A 9 7.78 -8.25 -3.19
C ALA A 9 8.65 -7.55 -2.11
N GLY A 10 8.08 -6.59 -1.37
CA GLY A 10 8.70 -5.96 -0.21
C GLY A 10 8.53 -6.77 1.07
N PHE A 11 9.11 -6.29 2.18
CA PHE A 11 9.15 -7.01 3.46
C PHE A 11 7.77 -7.44 4.00
N LEU A 12 6.86 -6.49 4.24
CA LEU A 12 5.52 -6.81 4.74
C LEU A 12 4.68 -7.55 3.69
N GLY A 13 4.73 -7.07 2.44
CA GLY A 13 3.90 -7.59 1.36
C GLY A 13 4.19 -9.04 1.04
N SER A 14 5.45 -9.47 1.02
CA SER A 14 5.80 -10.86 0.71
C SER A 14 5.37 -11.83 1.79
N ASN A 15 5.51 -11.44 3.07
CA ASN A 15 5.01 -12.22 4.21
C ASN A 15 3.48 -12.34 4.18
N LEU A 16 2.77 -11.27 3.79
CA LEU A 16 1.32 -11.31 3.61
C LEU A 16 0.92 -12.23 2.45
N VAL A 17 1.62 -12.14 1.31
CA VAL A 17 1.39 -13.04 0.17
C VAL A 17 1.58 -14.50 0.59
N ASP A 18 2.65 -14.80 1.31
CA ASP A 18 2.91 -16.14 1.84
C ASP A 18 1.79 -16.64 2.77
N ALA A 19 1.32 -15.78 3.68
CA ALA A 19 0.23 -16.13 4.60
C ALA A 19 -1.09 -16.37 3.86
N LEU A 20 -1.41 -15.55 2.85
CA LEU A 20 -2.60 -15.72 2.02
C LEU A 20 -2.56 -17.04 1.24
N VAL A 21 -1.42 -17.35 0.60
CA VAL A 21 -1.23 -18.62 -0.12
C VAL A 21 -1.33 -19.81 0.83
N ALA A 22 -0.71 -19.74 2.01
CA ALA A 22 -0.79 -20.80 3.02
C ALA A 22 -2.23 -21.04 3.52
N ARG A 23 -3.07 -20.00 3.52
CA ARG A 23 -4.50 -20.09 3.84
C ARG A 23 -5.35 -20.68 2.70
N GLY A 24 -4.78 -20.88 1.51
CA GLY A 24 -5.48 -21.36 0.32
C GLY A 24 -6.10 -20.25 -0.54
N ASP A 25 -5.72 -18.99 -0.32
CA ASP A 25 -6.13 -17.88 -1.19
C ASP A 25 -5.24 -17.77 -2.44
N THR A 26 -5.77 -17.15 -3.48
CA THR A 26 -4.99 -16.73 -4.64
C THR A 26 -4.45 -15.33 -4.40
N ALA A 27 -3.13 -15.20 -4.18
CA ALA A 27 -2.47 -13.92 -4.01
C ALA A 27 -1.67 -13.54 -5.26
N ILE A 28 -1.87 -12.31 -5.74
CA ILE A 28 -1.10 -11.69 -6.83
C ILE A 28 -0.26 -10.58 -6.22
N ALA A 29 1.06 -10.67 -6.34
CA ALA A 29 1.98 -9.61 -5.95
C ALA A 29 2.08 -8.57 -7.08
N LEU A 30 1.98 -7.29 -6.76
CA LEU A 30 2.32 -6.19 -7.64
C LEU A 30 3.42 -5.35 -7.01
N ASP A 31 4.53 -5.14 -7.72
CA ASP A 31 5.70 -4.44 -7.17
C ASP A 31 6.55 -3.83 -8.29
N ASP A 32 7.17 -2.68 -8.05
CA ASP A 32 8.10 -2.06 -9.01
C ASP A 32 9.55 -2.55 -8.85
N LEU A 33 9.81 -3.35 -7.80
CA LEU A 33 11.12 -3.86 -7.41
C LEU A 33 12.15 -2.78 -7.08
N SER A 34 11.70 -1.55 -6.79
CA SER A 34 12.59 -0.45 -6.41
C SER A 34 13.25 -0.65 -5.05
N THR A 35 12.60 -1.43 -4.17
CA THR A 35 13.14 -1.86 -2.86
C THR A 35 12.80 -3.32 -2.53
N GLY A 36 11.75 -3.88 -3.15
CA GLY A 36 11.40 -5.30 -3.06
C GLY A 36 12.29 -6.19 -3.94
N SER A 37 12.18 -7.50 -3.75
CA SER A 37 12.91 -8.49 -4.55
C SER A 37 12.01 -9.65 -4.95
N ARG A 38 12.17 -10.14 -6.19
CA ARG A 38 11.51 -11.36 -6.68
C ARG A 38 11.82 -12.57 -5.78
N THR A 39 13.01 -12.60 -5.17
CA THR A 39 13.45 -13.68 -4.29
C THR A 39 12.66 -13.75 -2.99
N ASN A 40 11.93 -12.70 -2.62
CA ASN A 40 11.06 -12.70 -1.45
C ASN A 40 9.76 -13.49 -1.69
N LEU A 41 9.45 -13.85 -2.94
CA LEU A 41 8.26 -14.58 -3.31
C LEU A 41 8.55 -16.06 -3.51
N LYS A 42 7.68 -16.92 -3.00
CA LYS A 42 7.76 -18.36 -3.23
C LYS A 42 7.51 -18.73 -4.70
N PRO A 43 8.07 -19.85 -5.18
CA PRO A 43 7.72 -20.40 -6.48
C PRO A 43 6.20 -20.55 -6.65
N GLY A 44 5.68 -20.16 -7.82
CA GLY A 44 4.25 -20.22 -8.14
C GLY A 44 3.43 -18.97 -7.74
N VAL A 45 3.99 -18.05 -6.95
CA VAL A 45 3.35 -16.74 -6.74
C VAL A 45 3.41 -15.92 -8.02
N THR A 46 2.26 -15.39 -8.45
CA THR A 46 2.21 -14.49 -9.60
C THR A 46 2.70 -13.11 -9.20
N LEU A 47 3.78 -12.65 -9.83
CA LEU A 47 4.30 -11.29 -9.70
C LEU A 47 4.00 -10.47 -10.97
N ARG A 48 3.37 -9.31 -10.78
CA ARG A 48 3.19 -8.26 -11.78
C ARG A 48 4.12 -7.09 -11.48
N VAL A 49 4.93 -6.68 -12.45
CA VAL A 49 5.88 -5.58 -12.26
C VAL A 49 5.30 -4.27 -12.76
N ALA A 50 5.01 -3.34 -11.86
CA ALA A 50 4.50 -2.01 -12.18
C ALA A 50 4.69 -1.03 -11.00
N ASP A 51 4.91 0.24 -11.33
CA ASP A 51 4.86 1.36 -10.39
C ASP A 51 3.40 1.78 -10.17
N VAL A 52 2.94 1.76 -8.93
CA VAL A 52 1.58 2.17 -8.56
C VAL A 52 1.27 3.62 -8.90
N SER A 53 2.29 4.48 -9.02
CA SER A 53 2.13 5.88 -9.43
C SER A 53 2.02 6.08 -10.95
N ASN A 54 2.31 5.04 -11.75
CA ASN A 54 2.06 5.05 -13.19
C ASN A 54 0.76 4.29 -13.48
N GLU A 55 -0.34 5.03 -13.58
CA GLU A 55 -1.69 4.49 -13.78
C GLU A 55 -1.77 3.55 -15.00
N ALA A 56 -1.24 3.97 -16.15
CA ALA A 56 -1.29 3.17 -17.37
C ALA A 56 -0.55 1.83 -17.19
N ALA A 57 0.66 1.85 -16.60
CA ALA A 57 1.42 0.64 -16.32
C ALA A 57 0.73 -0.26 -15.29
N LEU A 58 0.15 0.33 -14.24
CA LEU A 58 -0.64 -0.37 -13.23
C LEU A 58 -1.81 -1.13 -13.86
N TYR A 59 -2.63 -0.47 -14.68
CA TYR A 59 -3.78 -1.10 -15.34
C TYR A 59 -3.36 -2.18 -16.33
N GLN A 60 -2.31 -1.92 -17.12
CA GLN A 60 -1.73 -2.92 -18.02
C GLN A 60 -1.29 -4.18 -17.26
N ALA A 61 -0.56 -4.01 -16.16
CA ALA A 61 -0.01 -5.12 -15.38
C ALA A 61 -1.07 -6.03 -14.75
N VAL A 62 -2.28 -5.53 -14.51
CA VAL A 62 -3.40 -6.29 -13.93
C VAL A 62 -4.51 -6.59 -14.94
N THR A 63 -4.26 -6.41 -16.25
CA THR A 63 -5.25 -6.69 -17.29
C THR A 63 -5.67 -8.17 -17.26
N GLY A 64 -6.97 -8.41 -17.34
CA GLY A 64 -7.56 -9.76 -17.29
C GLY A 64 -7.44 -10.46 -15.94
N GLN A 65 -6.97 -9.77 -14.89
CA GLN A 65 -6.93 -10.31 -13.53
C GLN A 65 -8.18 -9.89 -12.77
N GLU A 66 -8.75 -10.83 -12.02
CA GLU A 66 -9.84 -10.55 -11.08
C GLU A 66 -9.32 -10.65 -9.65
N PHE A 67 -9.66 -9.67 -8.81
CA PHE A 67 -9.39 -9.69 -7.38
C PHE A 67 -10.57 -9.10 -6.63
N GLU A 68 -10.84 -9.70 -5.48
CA GLU A 68 -11.93 -9.30 -4.58
C GLU A 68 -11.42 -8.27 -3.57
N VAL A 69 -10.17 -8.40 -3.14
CA VAL A 69 -9.55 -7.55 -2.11
C VAL A 69 -8.24 -6.98 -2.65
N ILE A 70 -7.98 -5.71 -2.35
CA ILE A 70 -6.66 -5.10 -2.55
C ILE A 70 -6.05 -4.80 -1.19
N VAL A 71 -4.80 -5.20 -0.99
CA VAL A 71 -3.98 -4.76 0.15
C VAL A 71 -2.87 -3.86 -0.38
N HIS A 72 -2.93 -2.58 -0.02
CA HIS A 72 -2.01 -1.56 -0.49
C HIS A 72 -0.80 -1.43 0.46
N CYS A 73 0.25 -2.23 0.23
CA CYS A 73 1.52 -2.12 0.96
C CYS A 73 2.59 -1.31 0.20
N ALA A 74 2.39 -1.00 -1.09
CA ALA A 74 3.37 -0.24 -1.87
C ALA A 74 3.55 1.17 -1.32
N SER A 75 4.75 1.48 -0.83
CA SER A 75 5.09 2.76 -0.23
C SER A 75 6.59 2.97 -0.26
N LYS A 76 7.05 4.22 -0.32
CA LYS A 76 8.38 4.57 0.17
C LYS A 76 8.29 4.80 1.67
N THR A 77 9.28 4.34 2.44
CA THR A 77 9.19 4.31 3.92
C THR A 77 10.36 4.99 4.63
N LYS A 78 11.39 5.44 3.92
CA LYS A 78 12.57 6.06 4.57
C LYS A 78 12.27 7.52 4.91
N VAL A 79 12.12 7.79 6.21
CA VAL A 79 11.77 9.12 6.74
C VAL A 79 12.75 10.20 6.27
N VAL A 80 14.06 9.97 6.40
CA VAL A 80 15.09 10.96 6.01
C VAL A 80 15.03 11.27 4.52
N GLU A 81 14.99 10.24 3.66
CA GLU A 81 14.91 10.43 2.21
C GLU A 81 13.61 11.16 1.79
N SER A 82 12.52 11.00 2.54
CA SER A 82 11.27 11.73 2.27
C SER A 82 11.42 13.25 2.40
N MET A 83 12.35 13.70 3.24
CA MET A 83 12.66 15.11 3.42
C MET A 83 13.52 15.64 2.26
N GLU A 84 14.43 14.81 1.76
CA GLU A 84 15.33 15.14 0.65
C GLU A 84 14.63 15.07 -0.71
N LYS A 85 13.67 14.14 -0.87
CA LYS A 85 12.98 13.84 -2.14
C LYS A 85 11.45 13.88 -1.98
N PRO A 86 10.86 15.02 -1.56
CA PRO A 86 9.43 15.12 -1.27
C PRO A 86 8.55 14.70 -2.45
N GLU A 87 8.87 15.12 -3.67
CA GLU A 87 8.05 14.81 -4.84
C GLU A 87 8.03 13.32 -5.19
N LEU A 88 9.14 12.61 -4.98
CA LEU A 88 9.17 11.16 -5.16
C LEU A 88 8.23 10.46 -4.17
N TYR A 89 8.27 10.89 -2.92
CA TYR A 89 7.45 10.32 -1.86
C TYR A 89 5.96 10.66 -2.05
N ARG A 90 5.65 11.91 -2.41
CA ARG A 90 4.27 12.33 -2.73
C ARG A 90 3.71 11.51 -3.90
N ARG A 91 4.49 11.37 -4.97
CA ARG A 91 4.10 10.60 -6.16
C ARG A 91 3.78 9.14 -5.82
N VAL A 92 4.65 8.46 -5.09
CA VAL A 92 4.44 7.04 -4.77
C VAL A 92 3.33 6.86 -3.72
N ILE A 93 3.33 7.65 -2.65
CA ILE A 93 2.41 7.44 -1.52
C ILE A 93 1.03 8.01 -1.84
N VAL A 94 0.95 9.28 -2.24
CA VAL A 94 -0.34 9.95 -2.47
C VAL A 94 -0.91 9.57 -3.84
N ASP A 95 -0.16 9.84 -4.92
CA ASP A 95 -0.68 9.61 -6.27
C ASP A 95 -0.85 8.09 -6.53
N GLY A 96 0.08 7.27 -6.03
CA GLY A 96 -0.07 5.81 -6.03
C GLY A 96 -1.31 5.32 -5.28
N THR A 97 -1.60 5.86 -4.10
CA THR A 97 -2.84 5.51 -3.37
C THR A 97 -4.08 5.91 -4.16
N ARG A 98 -4.10 7.09 -4.80
CA ARG A 98 -5.23 7.52 -5.67
C ARG A 98 -5.47 6.53 -6.80
N ASN A 99 -4.40 6.07 -7.47
CA ASN A 99 -4.51 5.09 -8.55
C ASN A 99 -5.03 3.74 -8.05
N ILE A 100 -4.62 3.30 -6.85
CA ILE A 100 -5.12 2.06 -6.25
C ILE A 100 -6.60 2.18 -5.84
N ILE A 101 -7.04 3.34 -5.35
CA ILE A 101 -8.46 3.60 -5.08
C ILE A 101 -9.27 3.54 -6.38
N ALA A 102 -8.79 4.17 -7.46
CA ALA A 102 -9.45 4.12 -8.77
C ALA A 102 -9.52 2.68 -9.29
N LEU A 103 -8.43 1.92 -9.19
CA LEU A 103 -8.38 0.52 -9.57
C LEU A 103 -9.37 -0.32 -8.74
N ALA A 104 -9.43 -0.11 -7.42
CA ALA A 104 -10.38 -0.80 -6.53
C ALA A 104 -11.84 -0.56 -6.95
N ARG A 105 -12.18 0.70 -7.26
CA ARG A 105 -13.51 1.09 -7.75
C ARG A 105 -13.82 0.39 -9.08
N ASP A 106 -12.93 0.51 -10.06
CA ASP A 106 -13.16 0.01 -11.42
C ASP A 106 -13.26 -1.51 -11.47
N ARG A 107 -12.53 -2.20 -10.58
CA ARG A 107 -12.58 -3.65 -10.41
C ARG A 107 -13.65 -4.13 -9.44
N ARG A 108 -14.42 -3.20 -8.86
CA ARG A 108 -15.48 -3.49 -7.87
C ARG A 108 -14.96 -4.35 -6.72
N ALA A 109 -13.77 -4.02 -6.22
CA ALA A 109 -13.18 -4.68 -5.08
C ALA A 109 -14.13 -4.55 -3.87
N ARG A 110 -14.31 -5.64 -3.12
CA ARG A 110 -15.15 -5.64 -1.91
C ARG A 110 -14.51 -4.91 -0.74
N MET A 111 -13.19 -4.76 -0.77
CA MET A 111 -12.40 -4.19 0.31
C MET A 111 -11.05 -3.68 -0.22
N LEU A 112 -10.70 -2.47 0.18
CA LEU A 112 -9.33 -1.94 0.12
C LEU A 112 -8.76 -1.90 1.54
N VAL A 113 -7.65 -2.58 1.77
CA VAL A 113 -6.87 -2.47 3.01
C VAL A 113 -5.68 -1.58 2.72
N ASN A 114 -5.68 -0.38 3.29
CA ASN A 114 -4.58 0.57 3.18
C ASN A 114 -3.60 0.38 4.34
N ILE A 115 -2.32 0.15 4.05
CA ILE A 115 -1.30 0.10 5.09
C ILE A 115 -0.84 1.53 5.39
N SER A 116 -1.10 2.00 6.60
CA SER A 116 -0.66 3.29 7.14
C SER A 116 0.47 3.06 8.16
N THR A 117 0.79 4.06 8.97
CA THR A 117 1.87 4.00 9.97
C THR A 117 1.48 4.80 11.21
N GLY A 118 1.44 4.19 12.38
CA GLY A 118 1.21 4.89 13.64
C GLY A 118 2.41 5.76 14.01
N GLY A 119 3.61 5.16 14.01
CA GLY A 119 4.84 5.82 14.46
C GLY A 119 5.20 7.11 13.72
N ALA A 120 4.74 7.30 12.47
CA ALA A 120 5.05 8.51 11.71
C ALA A 120 3.89 9.51 11.57
N ILE A 121 2.64 9.14 11.87
CA ILE A 121 1.48 10.05 11.72
C ILE A 121 1.10 10.76 13.02
N TYR A 122 1.32 10.15 14.18
CA TYR A 122 0.94 10.76 15.46
C TYR A 122 1.96 11.81 15.93
N GLY A 123 3.19 11.75 15.43
CA GLY A 123 4.26 12.62 15.91
C GLY A 123 4.72 12.25 17.32
N GLU A 124 5.33 13.19 18.02
CA GLU A 124 5.72 13.00 19.41
C GLU A 124 4.48 13.03 20.32
N THR A 125 4.29 11.95 21.07
CA THR A 125 3.15 11.79 21.98
C THR A 125 3.66 11.52 23.39
N PRO A 126 3.09 12.14 24.45
CA PRO A 126 3.55 11.96 25.83
C PRO A 126 3.17 10.59 26.41
N THR A 127 2.24 9.88 25.77
CA THR A 127 1.76 8.54 26.15
C THR A 127 1.61 7.71 24.88
N CYS A 128 1.42 6.39 25.02
CA CYS A 128 1.10 5.54 23.87
C CYS A 128 -0.10 6.09 23.10
N ALA A 129 0.09 6.28 21.80
CA ALA A 129 -0.96 6.77 20.91
C ALA A 129 -2.07 5.72 20.73
N THR A 130 -3.30 6.20 20.55
CA THR A 130 -4.49 5.43 20.17
C THR A 130 -5.01 5.97 18.84
N GLU A 131 -5.97 5.29 18.21
CA GLU A 131 -6.61 5.75 16.98
C GLU A 131 -7.27 7.14 17.11
N GLU A 132 -7.69 7.49 18.33
CA GLU A 132 -8.28 8.79 18.69
C GLU A 132 -7.23 9.89 18.96
N THR A 133 -5.95 9.54 19.00
CA THR A 133 -4.87 10.52 19.19
C THR A 133 -4.73 11.41 17.96
N ASN A 134 -4.62 12.72 18.18
CA ASN A 134 -4.41 13.70 17.12
C ASN A 134 -3.16 13.36 16.29
N THR A 135 -3.25 13.56 14.98
CA THR A 135 -2.15 13.33 14.06
C THR A 135 -1.36 14.62 13.85
N ASP A 136 -0.06 14.61 14.13
CA ASP A 136 0.87 15.71 13.86
C ASP A 136 2.21 15.20 13.27
N PRO A 137 2.22 14.77 11.99
CA PRO A 137 3.40 14.16 11.39
C PRO A 137 4.54 15.18 11.16
N PRO A 138 5.74 14.98 11.76
CA PRO A 138 6.86 15.90 11.58
C PRO A 138 7.57 15.74 10.22
N SER A 139 7.41 14.58 9.57
CA SER A 139 8.11 14.24 8.33
C SER A 139 7.19 14.25 7.10
N ASN A 140 7.78 14.40 5.92
CA ASN A 140 7.05 14.27 4.64
C ASN A 140 6.45 12.87 4.48
N TYR A 141 7.17 11.81 4.85
CA TYR A 141 6.62 10.46 4.88
C TYR A 141 5.33 10.38 5.70
N GLY A 142 5.34 10.87 6.94
CA GLY A 142 4.16 10.90 7.81
C GLY A 142 3.02 11.72 7.21
N LYS A 143 3.31 12.92 6.68
CA LYS A 143 2.33 13.80 6.04
C LYS A 143 1.65 13.13 4.85
N PHE A 144 2.42 12.50 3.97
CA PHE A 144 1.88 11.83 2.79
C PHE A 144 1.12 10.55 3.15
N LYS A 145 1.51 9.81 4.20
CA LYS A 145 0.74 8.67 4.69
C LYS A 145 -0.60 9.09 5.30
N LEU A 146 -0.61 10.20 6.05
CA LEU A 146 -1.84 10.79 6.57
C LEU A 146 -2.76 11.28 5.44
N GLU A 147 -2.20 11.89 4.38
CA GLU A 147 -2.98 12.27 3.20
C GLU A 147 -3.56 11.03 2.49
N ALA A 148 -2.75 10.00 2.25
CA ALA A 148 -3.21 8.73 1.68
C ALA A 148 -4.31 8.08 2.52
N GLU A 149 -4.22 8.15 3.85
CA GLU A 149 -5.25 7.65 4.75
C GLU A 149 -6.57 8.42 4.60
N ARG A 150 -6.53 9.75 4.47
CA ARG A 150 -7.73 10.56 4.21
C ARG A 150 -8.36 10.24 2.86
N LEU A 151 -7.54 9.98 1.83
CA LEU A 151 -8.02 9.55 0.52
C LEU A 151 -8.69 8.17 0.59
N ALA A 152 -8.06 7.24 1.31
CA ALA A 152 -8.59 5.90 1.53
C ALA A 152 -9.92 5.95 2.30
N ALA A 153 -10.04 6.81 3.31
CA ALA A 153 -11.29 6.99 4.07
C ALA A 153 -12.43 7.60 3.22
N ALA A 154 -12.10 8.44 2.24
CA ALA A 154 -13.06 9.03 1.29
C ALA A 154 -13.31 8.16 0.04
N ALA A 155 -12.72 6.97 -0.04
CA ALA A 155 -12.82 6.12 -1.22
C ALA A 155 -14.27 5.63 -1.45
N PRO A 156 -14.73 5.49 -2.71
CA PRO A 156 -16.06 4.99 -3.04
C PRO A 156 -16.18 3.45 -2.91
N VAL A 157 -15.28 2.82 -2.15
CA VAL A 157 -15.23 1.38 -1.90
C VAL A 157 -14.98 1.15 -0.41
N PRO A 158 -15.49 0.06 0.19
CA PRO A 158 -15.20 -0.25 1.59
C PRO A 158 -13.70 -0.30 1.85
N THR A 159 -13.25 0.47 2.84
CA THR A 159 -11.83 0.67 3.10
C THR A 159 -11.52 0.62 4.59
N ILE A 160 -10.38 0.02 4.93
CA ILE A 160 -9.81 0.03 6.29
C ILE A 160 -8.36 0.47 6.18
N SER A 161 -7.93 1.38 7.05
CA SER A 161 -6.53 1.77 7.19
C SER A 161 -5.90 1.15 8.44
N LEU A 162 -4.77 0.47 8.28
CA LEU A 162 -4.03 -0.15 9.38
C LEU A 162 -2.80 0.69 9.72
N ARG A 163 -2.81 1.38 10.85
CA ARG A 163 -1.69 2.20 11.35
C ARG A 163 -0.67 1.31 12.07
N LEU A 164 0.30 0.76 11.32
CA LEU A 164 1.31 -0.14 11.89
C LEU A 164 2.35 0.60 12.76
N GLY A 165 2.80 -0.05 13.83
CA GLY A 165 3.85 0.43 14.74
C GLY A 165 5.26 0.34 14.18
#